data_AF-A0A327J1F2-F1
#
_entry.id   AF-A0A327J1F2-F1
#
_cell.length_a   1.000
_cell.length_b   1.000
_cell.length_c   1.000
_cell.angle_alpha   90.00
_cell.angle_beta   90.00
_cell.angle_gamma   90.00
#
_symmetry.space_group_name_H-M   'P 1'
#
loop_
_entity.id
_entity.type
_entity.pdbx_description
1 polymer ?
#
loop_
_entity_poly.entity_id
_entity_poly.type
_entity_poly.pdbx_seq_one_letter_code
_entity_poly.pdbx_strand_id
1 'polypeptide(L)'
;MDISFTGIENIKILQKTSKKFGSYLSYNNEIKQGNKIQSEIHIHCDLTNDANGNDVNDFYDAIKRSGGDYALYCLNPKSPKHVKLCTKGFRVQDDIVKTSNAQFKINGKDIMLTNDKVLALYTFMAKLTRKITQKPEMSERQKYFAQLVNDFVDTEARDYLDIPPIKK
;
A
#
# COMPACT_ATOMS: atom_id res chain seq x y z
N MET A 1 -8.21 -33.23 7.29
CA MET A 1 -7.24 -32.51 6.45
C MET A 1 -8.02 -31.39 5.79
N ASP A 2 -8.09 -30.22 6.42
CA ASP A 2 -8.84 -29.09 5.87
C ASP A 2 -8.05 -28.49 4.72
N ILE A 3 -8.52 -28.73 3.49
CA ILE A 3 -8.05 -28.02 2.32
C ILE A 3 -8.67 -26.62 2.40
N SER A 4 -7.88 -25.70 2.93
CA SER A 4 -8.21 -24.27 3.00
C SER A 4 -8.14 -23.67 1.60
N PHE A 5 -9.29 -23.58 0.91
CA PHE A 5 -9.44 -22.94 -0.41
C PHE A 5 -9.44 -21.39 -0.32
N THR A 6 -8.58 -20.79 0.50
CA THR A 6 -8.77 -19.42 1.02
C THR A 6 -8.30 -18.29 0.10
N GLY A 7 -9.04 -17.91 -0.95
CA GLY A 7 -8.84 -16.61 -1.61
C GLY A 7 -7.38 -16.34 -2.03
N ILE A 8 -6.92 -15.09 -1.95
CA ILE A 8 -5.55 -14.62 -2.29
C ILE A 8 -4.45 -15.64 -1.96
N GLU A 9 -3.66 -16.01 -2.96
CA GLU A 9 -2.63 -17.05 -2.91
C GLU A 9 -1.19 -16.49 -3.02
N ASN A 10 -0.20 -17.37 -2.82
CA ASN A 10 1.22 -17.09 -3.07
C ASN A 10 1.75 -15.81 -2.40
N ILE A 11 1.30 -15.55 -1.16
CA ILE A 11 1.61 -14.33 -0.43
C ILE A 11 3.08 -14.32 0.00
N LYS A 12 3.80 -13.29 -0.39
CA LYS A 12 5.19 -13.01 0.02
C LYS A 12 5.32 -11.56 0.46
N ILE A 13 5.76 -11.36 1.70
CA ILE A 13 6.00 -10.03 2.26
C ILE A 13 7.50 -9.86 2.52
N LEU A 14 8.08 -8.82 1.95
CA LEU A 14 9.49 -8.46 2.07
C LEU A 14 9.63 -7.06 2.66
N GLN A 15 10.60 -6.89 3.55
CA GLN A 15 11.01 -5.58 4.04
C GLN A 15 12.39 -5.25 3.48
N LYS A 16 12.55 -4.06 2.91
CA LYS A 16 13.83 -3.51 2.50
C LYS A 16 14.09 -2.21 3.28
N THR A 17 15.19 -2.15 4.00
CA THR A 17 15.61 -0.94 4.71
C THR A 17 16.90 -0.43 4.08
N SER A 18 16.96 0.85 3.76
CA SER A 18 18.15 1.51 3.22
C SER A 18 18.42 2.79 3.97
N LYS A 19 19.69 3.11 4.20
CA LYS A 19 20.14 4.38 4.75
C LYS A 19 20.66 5.27 3.63
N LYS A 20 20.20 6.52 3.56
CA LYS A 20 20.68 7.52 2.61
C LYS A 20 20.98 8.82 3.36
N PHE A 21 22.19 9.35 3.19
CA PHE A 21 22.54 10.66 3.72
C PHE A 21 21.87 11.77 2.90
N GLY A 22 21.34 12.80 3.56
CA GLY A 22 20.82 13.99 2.90
C GLY A 22 20.07 14.94 3.83
N SER A 23 19.51 16.00 3.25
CA SER A 23 18.83 17.05 4.01
C SER A 23 17.37 16.71 4.31
N TYR A 24 16.89 16.89 5.53
CA TYR A 24 15.49 16.75 5.95
C TYR A 24 15.01 18.01 6.70
N LEU A 25 13.69 18.15 6.84
CA LEU A 25 13.07 19.18 7.66
C LEU A 25 12.84 18.62 9.07
N SER A 26 13.42 19.23 10.11
CA SER A 26 13.19 18.80 11.48
C SER A 26 11.89 19.34 12.07
N TYR A 27 11.50 18.84 13.25
CA TYR A 27 10.25 19.23 13.93
C TYR A 27 10.05 20.74 14.16
N ASN A 28 11.14 21.51 14.19
CA ASN A 28 11.14 22.96 14.33
C ASN A 28 11.22 23.71 12.98
N ASN A 29 10.93 23.03 11.86
CA ASN A 29 11.01 23.54 10.49
C ASN A 29 12.40 24.00 10.04
N GLU A 30 13.46 23.50 10.66
CA GLU A 30 14.84 23.74 10.23
C GLU A 30 15.31 22.67 9.25
N ILE A 31 16.13 23.05 8.26
CA ILE A 31 16.76 22.09 7.35
C ILE A 31 17.99 21.51 8.05
N LYS A 32 17.97 20.21 8.35
CA LYS A 32 19.10 19.46 8.92
C LYS A 32 19.65 18.45 7.92
N GLN A 33 20.89 18.02 8.10
CA GLN A 33 21.50 16.94 7.33
C GLN A 33 21.70 15.72 8.21
N GLY A 34 21.42 14.52 7.68
CA GLY A 34 21.64 13.30 8.42
C GLY A 34 21.29 12.04 7.63
N ASN A 35 21.40 10.90 8.32
CA ASN A 35 21.03 9.62 7.75
C ASN A 35 19.50 9.45 7.77
N LYS A 36 18.90 9.42 6.58
CA LYS A 36 17.50 9.05 6.39
C LYS A 36 17.40 7.54 6.29
N ILE A 37 16.58 6.93 7.15
CA ILE A 37 16.25 5.52 7.07
C ILE A 37 14.98 5.40 6.23
N GLN A 38 15.11 4.87 5.03
CA GLN A 38 13.98 4.53 4.18
C GLN A 38 13.61 3.07 4.42
N SER A 39 12.34 2.80 4.72
CA SER A 39 11.81 1.44 4.82
C SER A 39 10.77 1.22 3.75
N GLU A 40 10.93 0.14 2.99
CA GLU A 40 10.00 -0.30 1.97
C GLU A 40 9.41 -1.65 2.38
N ILE A 41 8.11 -1.78 2.30
CA ILE A 41 7.38 -3.04 2.47
C ILE A 41 6.86 -3.44 1.10
N HIS A 42 7.15 -4.66 0.67
CA HIS A 42 6.70 -5.23 -0.61
C HIS A 42 5.83 -6.44 -0.30
N ILE A 43 4.55 -6.35 -0.65
CA ILE A 43 3.58 -7.44 -0.57
C ILE A 43 3.35 -7.94 -2.01
N HIS A 44 3.58 -9.22 -2.22
CA HIS A 44 3.35 -9.91 -3.48
C HIS A 44 2.30 -10.99 -3.24
N CYS A 45 1.34 -11.15 -4.14
CA CYS A 45 0.32 -12.17 -4.04
C CYS A 45 -0.37 -12.38 -5.39
N ASP A 46 -1.04 -13.52 -5.52
CA ASP A 46 -1.95 -13.81 -6.62
C ASP A 46 -3.39 -13.66 -6.13
N LEU A 47 -4.17 -12.85 -6.83
CA LEU A 47 -5.60 -12.71 -6.59
C LEU A 47 -6.35 -13.91 -7.19
N THR A 48 -7.47 -14.27 -6.57
CA THR A 48 -8.34 -15.35 -7.05
C THR A 48 -9.79 -14.87 -7.20
N ASN A 49 -10.55 -15.56 -8.05
CA ASN A 49 -12.01 -15.51 -8.06
C ASN A 49 -12.48 -16.92 -7.71
N ASP A 50 -12.81 -17.16 -6.45
CA ASP A 50 -13.20 -18.46 -5.92
C ASP A 50 -14.38 -18.31 -4.93
N ALA A 51 -14.75 -19.41 -4.27
CA ALA A 51 -15.85 -19.41 -3.31
C ALA A 51 -15.61 -18.47 -2.10
N ASN A 52 -14.37 -18.07 -1.85
CA ASN A 52 -13.95 -17.22 -0.73
C ASN A 52 -13.67 -15.76 -1.14
N GLY A 53 -13.82 -15.42 -2.43
CA GLY A 53 -13.72 -14.03 -2.86
C GLY A 53 -13.69 -13.83 -4.38
N ASN A 54 -14.00 -12.59 -4.79
CA ASN A 54 -13.94 -12.10 -6.15
C ASN A 54 -12.75 -11.13 -6.33
N ASP A 55 -11.60 -11.42 -5.72
CA ASP A 55 -10.48 -10.48 -5.54
C ASP A 55 -9.91 -9.96 -6.87
N VAL A 56 -9.88 -10.79 -7.91
CA VAL A 56 -9.47 -10.37 -9.25
C VAL A 56 -10.45 -9.32 -9.79
N ASN A 57 -11.75 -9.59 -9.69
CA ASN A 57 -12.79 -8.67 -10.17
C ASN A 57 -12.81 -7.38 -9.36
N ASP A 58 -12.68 -7.46 -8.03
CA ASP A 58 -12.59 -6.30 -7.14
C ASP A 58 -11.41 -5.40 -7.53
N PHE A 59 -10.26 -5.97 -7.90
CA PHE A 59 -9.11 -5.21 -8.38
C PHE A 59 -9.37 -4.53 -9.73
N TYR A 60 -9.95 -5.25 -10.70
CA TYR A 60 -10.32 -4.68 -11.99
C TYR A 60 -11.36 -3.55 -11.85
N ASP A 61 -12.36 -3.74 -11.00
CA ASP A 61 -13.39 -2.74 -10.73
C ASP A 61 -12.79 -1.50 -10.06
N ALA A 62 -11.86 -1.68 -9.11
CA ALA A 62 -11.15 -0.57 -8.50
C ALA A 62 -10.36 0.25 -9.52
N ILE A 63 -9.65 -0.42 -10.45
CA ILE A 63 -8.95 0.23 -11.55
C ILE A 63 -9.91 0.99 -12.44
N LYS A 64 -11.01 0.36 -12.88
CA LYS A 64 -12.01 1.00 -13.74
C LYS A 64 -12.64 2.24 -13.09
N ARG A 65 -12.99 2.14 -11.80
CA ARG A 65 -13.59 3.25 -11.04
C ARG A 65 -12.62 4.38 -10.79
N SER A 66 -11.32 4.09 -10.67
CA SER A 66 -10.29 5.11 -10.49
C SER A 66 -10.08 6.03 -11.70
N GLY A 67 -10.67 5.69 -12.85
CA GLY A 67 -11.09 6.66 -13.87
C GLY A 67 -9.98 7.39 -14.62
N GLY A 68 -8.74 6.89 -14.59
CA GLY A 68 -7.64 7.40 -15.40
C GLY A 68 -6.88 6.29 -16.12
N ASP A 69 -6.38 6.57 -17.32
CA ASP A 69 -5.50 5.66 -18.09
C ASP A 69 -4.31 5.16 -17.26
N TYR A 70 -3.87 6.01 -16.33
CA TYR A 70 -2.84 5.72 -15.36
C TYR A 70 -3.12 4.44 -14.54
N ALA A 71 -4.36 4.19 -14.13
CA ALA A 71 -4.70 3.04 -13.30
C ALA A 71 -4.67 1.72 -14.09
N LEU A 72 -4.90 1.76 -15.41
CA LEU A 72 -4.73 0.59 -16.28
C LEU A 72 -3.28 0.10 -16.27
N TYR A 73 -2.30 0.99 -16.11
CA TYR A 73 -0.89 0.59 -15.99
C TYR A 73 -0.57 -0.14 -14.68
N CYS A 74 -1.48 -0.12 -13.70
CA CYS A 74 -1.36 -0.92 -12.47
C CYS A 74 -1.67 -2.40 -12.72
N LEU A 75 -2.26 -2.76 -13.86
CA LEU A 75 -2.40 -4.15 -14.28
C LEU A 75 -1.04 -4.69 -14.72
N ASN A 76 -0.70 -5.88 -14.27
CA ASN A 76 0.43 -6.61 -14.82
C ASN A 76 -0.01 -7.27 -16.14
N PRO A 77 0.49 -6.85 -17.30
CA PRO A 77 0.03 -7.37 -18.59
C PRO A 77 0.38 -8.84 -18.80
N LYS A 78 1.39 -9.37 -18.10
CA LYS A 78 1.83 -10.77 -18.21
C LYS A 78 1.07 -11.69 -17.25
N SER A 79 0.67 -11.17 -16.09
CA SER A 79 -0.10 -11.93 -15.10
C SER A 79 -1.06 -10.98 -14.38
N PRO A 80 -2.25 -10.71 -14.94
CA PRO A 80 -3.16 -9.70 -14.40
C PRO A 80 -3.69 -10.01 -12.99
N LYS A 81 -3.67 -11.30 -12.60
CA LYS A 81 -3.99 -11.74 -11.25
C LYS A 81 -2.87 -11.46 -10.24
N HIS A 82 -1.65 -11.22 -10.70
CA HIS A 82 -0.52 -10.96 -9.81
C HIS A 82 -0.49 -9.49 -9.40
N VAL A 83 -0.43 -9.26 -8.09
CA VAL A 83 -0.31 -7.92 -7.51
C VAL A 83 0.97 -7.83 -6.69
N LYS A 84 1.75 -6.79 -7.01
CA LYS A 84 2.84 -6.30 -6.18
C LYS A 84 2.48 -4.95 -5.59
N LEU A 85 2.11 -4.93 -4.32
CA LEU A 85 1.92 -3.71 -3.53
C LEU A 85 3.25 -3.34 -2.85
N CYS A 86 3.76 -2.15 -3.13
CA CYS A 86 4.92 -1.60 -2.47
C CYS A 86 4.52 -0.34 -1.71
N THR A 87 4.88 -0.27 -0.43
CA THR A 87 4.72 0.92 0.39
C THR A 87 6.09 1.40 0.84
N LYS A 88 6.37 2.69 0.64
CA LYS A 88 7.60 3.32 1.11
C LYS A 88 7.27 4.30 2.21
N GLY A 89 7.85 4.08 3.39
CA GLY A 89 7.83 5.02 4.50
C GLY A 89 9.23 5.59 4.75
N PHE A 90 9.29 6.83 5.20
CA PHE A 90 10.53 7.47 5.60
C PHE A 90 10.56 7.61 7.13
N ARG A 91 11.69 7.22 7.74
CA ARG A 91 12.00 7.55 9.13
C ARG A 91 13.32 8.30 9.15
N VAL A 92 13.32 9.51 9.68
CA VAL A 92 14.59 10.22 9.96
C VAL A 92 15.04 9.82 11.36
N GLN A 93 16.32 9.49 11.51
CA GLN A 93 16.86 8.93 12.75
C GLN A 93 16.84 9.93 13.93
N ASP A 94 16.67 11.22 13.66
CA ASP A 94 16.71 12.31 14.66
C ASP A 94 15.35 12.91 15.03
N ASP A 95 14.26 12.57 14.34
CA ASP A 95 12.93 13.15 14.63
C ASP A 95 12.00 12.13 15.29
N ILE A 96 11.45 12.56 16.44
CA ILE A 96 10.26 11.97 17.09
C ILE A 96 8.99 12.21 16.21
N VAL A 97 9.09 13.10 15.21
CA VAL A 97 7.99 13.41 14.30
C VAL A 97 7.89 12.34 13.22
N LYS A 98 6.80 11.56 13.28
CA LYS A 98 6.36 10.69 12.19
C LYS A 98 6.05 11.56 10.96
N THR A 99 7.01 11.81 10.09
CA THR A 99 6.68 12.26 8.73
C THR A 99 6.20 11.04 7.95
N SER A 100 4.92 10.70 8.09
CA SER A 100 4.31 9.55 7.43
C SER A 100 3.85 9.90 6.02
N ASN A 101 4.78 10.26 5.13
CA ASN A 101 4.44 10.26 3.71
C ASN A 101 4.58 8.82 3.22
N ALA A 102 3.47 8.11 3.13
CA ALA A 102 3.45 6.74 2.62
C ALA A 102 3.25 6.79 1.11
N GLN A 103 4.27 6.40 0.35
CA GLN A 103 4.14 6.25 -1.10
C GLN A 103 3.72 4.84 -1.44
N PHE A 104 2.60 4.70 -2.14
CA PHE A 104 2.10 3.41 -2.60
C PHE A 104 2.44 3.19 -4.07
N LYS A 105 2.81 1.96 -4.41
CA LYS A 105 2.92 1.50 -5.78
C LYS A 105 2.18 0.18 -5.96
N ILE A 106 1.40 0.05 -7.03
CA ILE A 106 0.85 -1.24 -7.47
C ILE A 106 1.52 -1.62 -8.79
N ASN A 107 2.12 -2.81 -8.83
CA ASN A 107 2.86 -3.34 -9.98
C ASN A 107 3.89 -2.34 -10.55
N GLY A 108 4.51 -1.56 -9.65
CA GLY A 108 5.54 -0.58 -9.97
C GLY A 108 5.04 0.82 -10.35
N LYS A 109 3.71 1.05 -10.40
CA LYS A 109 3.10 2.36 -10.69
C LYS A 109 2.70 3.08 -9.41
N ASP A 110 3.12 4.33 -9.27
CA ASP A 110 2.86 5.17 -8.09
C ASP A 110 1.39 5.56 -7.99
N ILE A 111 0.70 5.14 -6.92
CA ILE A 111 -0.69 5.52 -6.62
C ILE A 111 -0.68 6.83 -5.84
N MET A 112 -1.30 7.88 -6.41
CA MET A 112 -1.42 9.19 -5.78
C MET A 112 -2.89 9.56 -5.61
N LEU A 113 -3.32 9.76 -4.37
CA LEU A 113 -4.69 10.13 -4.03
C LEU A 113 -4.94 11.61 -4.34
N THR A 114 -5.18 11.90 -5.61
CA THR A 114 -5.36 13.26 -6.15
C THR A 114 -6.83 13.62 -6.41
N ASN A 115 -7.71 12.64 -6.38
CA ASN A 115 -9.15 12.80 -6.60
C ASN A 115 -9.92 11.59 -6.02
N ASP A 116 -11.22 11.76 -5.85
CA ASP A 116 -12.11 10.77 -5.21
C ASP A 116 -12.16 9.43 -5.95
N LYS A 117 -11.90 9.42 -7.26
CA LYS A 117 -11.92 8.17 -8.02
C LYS A 117 -10.78 7.24 -7.55
N VAL A 118 -9.62 7.81 -7.21
CA VAL A 118 -8.45 7.03 -6.75
C VAL A 118 -8.71 6.36 -5.38
N LEU A 119 -9.70 6.80 -4.60
CA LEU A 119 -10.12 6.13 -3.35
C LEU A 119 -10.53 4.67 -3.60
N ALA A 120 -10.98 4.32 -4.80
CA ALA A 120 -11.29 2.94 -5.15
C ALA A 120 -10.05 2.02 -5.04
N LEU A 121 -8.88 2.49 -5.45
CA LEU A 121 -7.61 1.74 -5.32
C LEU A 121 -7.14 1.67 -3.87
N TYR A 122 -7.33 2.74 -3.08
CA TYR A 122 -7.04 2.71 -1.64
C TYR A 122 -7.94 1.73 -0.90
N THR A 123 -9.22 1.69 -1.24
CA THR A 123 -10.17 0.71 -0.71
C THR A 123 -9.73 -0.72 -1.04
N PHE A 124 -9.30 -0.97 -2.28
CA PHE A 124 -8.74 -2.26 -2.66
C PHE A 124 -7.50 -2.62 -1.84
N MET A 125 -6.52 -1.71 -1.72
CA MET A 125 -5.30 -1.93 -0.94
C MET A 125 -5.65 -2.26 0.52
N ALA A 126 -6.59 -1.52 1.13
CA ALA A 126 -7.02 -1.75 2.50
C ALA A 126 -7.66 -3.14 2.67
N LYS A 127 -8.58 -3.52 1.77
CA LYS A 127 -9.19 -4.86 1.76
C LYS A 127 -8.13 -5.96 1.61
N LEU A 128 -7.21 -5.80 0.67
CA LEU A 128 -6.13 -6.76 0.40
C LEU A 128 -5.28 -7.00 1.65
N THR A 129 -4.77 -5.92 2.25
CA THR A 129 -3.93 -6.03 3.46
C THR A 129 -4.69 -6.63 4.64
N ARG A 130 -5.98 -6.31 4.81
CA ARG A 130 -6.83 -6.88 5.87
C ARG A 130 -7.09 -8.37 5.67
N LYS A 131 -7.33 -8.81 4.43
CA LYS A 131 -7.45 -10.24 4.11
C LYS A 131 -6.15 -10.98 4.43
N ILE A 132 -5.00 -10.39 4.12
CA ILE A 132 -3.69 -10.98 4.43
C ILE A 132 -3.46 -11.09 5.95
N THR A 133 -3.84 -10.09 6.76
CA THR A 133 -3.66 -10.16 8.22
C THR A 133 -4.52 -11.24 8.89
N GLN A 134 -5.66 -11.55 8.27
CA GLN A 134 -6.61 -12.55 8.77
C GLN A 134 -6.26 -13.99 8.36
N LYS A 135 -5.25 -14.19 7.49
CA LYS A 135 -4.86 -15.53 7.03
C LYS A 135 -4.12 -16.31 8.12
N PRO A 136 -4.59 -17.52 8.50
CA PRO A 136 -3.97 -18.32 9.55
C PRO A 136 -2.54 -18.76 9.22
N GLU A 137 -2.22 -18.94 7.93
CA GLU A 137 -0.91 -19.37 7.43
C GLU A 137 0.17 -18.28 7.48
N MET A 138 -0.19 -17.03 7.77
CA MET A 138 0.78 -15.93 7.86
C MET A 138 1.45 -15.89 9.24
N SER A 139 2.78 -15.73 9.24
CA SER A 139 3.52 -15.49 10.48
C SER A 139 3.12 -14.15 11.12
N GLU A 140 3.26 -14.03 12.44
CA GLU A 140 2.97 -12.79 13.17
C GLU A 140 3.75 -11.58 12.62
N ARG A 141 5.00 -11.80 12.17
CA ARG A 141 5.80 -10.76 11.51
C ARG A 141 5.19 -10.32 10.17
N GLN A 142 4.68 -11.25 9.37
CA GLN A 142 4.01 -10.93 8.10
C GLN A 142 2.69 -10.19 8.36
N LYS A 143 1.89 -10.64 9.33
CA LYS A 143 0.66 -9.96 9.75
C LYS A 143 0.97 -8.53 10.22
N TYR A 144 2.01 -8.35 11.03
CA TYR A 144 2.44 -7.01 11.46
C TYR A 144 2.73 -6.08 10.28
N PHE A 145 3.48 -6.52 9.27
CA PHE A 145 3.78 -5.66 8.12
C PHE A 145 2.57 -5.43 7.20
N ALA A 146 1.71 -6.42 7.03
CA ALA A 146 0.46 -6.23 6.30
C ALA A 146 -0.45 -5.22 7.02
N GLN A 147 -0.55 -5.29 8.35
CA GLN A 147 -1.28 -4.33 9.17
C GLN A 147 -0.66 -2.94 9.07
N LEU A 148 0.67 -2.84 9.15
CA LEU A 148 1.36 -1.55 9.02
C LEU A 148 1.08 -0.87 7.67
N VAL A 149 1.04 -1.64 6.57
CA VAL A 149 0.62 -1.10 5.27
C VAL A 149 -0.86 -0.68 5.29
N ASN A 150 -1.73 -1.46 5.93
CA ASN A 150 -3.15 -1.10 6.08
C ASN A 150 -3.33 0.23 6.81
N ASP A 151 -2.60 0.43 7.91
CA ASP A 151 -2.64 1.66 8.70
C ASP A 151 -2.15 2.87 7.90
N PHE A 152 -1.12 2.69 7.07
CA PHE A 152 -0.66 3.74 6.16
C PHE A 152 -1.72 4.09 5.11
N VAL A 153 -2.41 3.10 4.54
CA VAL A 153 -3.49 3.33 3.58
C VAL A 153 -4.65 4.09 4.25
N ASP A 154 -5.03 3.72 5.48
CA ASP A 154 -6.08 4.40 6.26
C ASP A 154 -5.69 5.85 6.57
N THR A 155 -4.46 6.08 7.03
CA THR A 155 -3.95 7.43 7.35
C THR A 155 -4.05 8.35 6.13
N GLU A 156 -3.49 7.94 4.99
CA GLU A 156 -3.47 8.76 3.78
C GLU A 156 -4.87 8.97 3.18
N ALA A 157 -5.76 7.97 3.30
CA ALA A 157 -7.14 8.13 2.87
C ALA A 157 -7.92 9.14 3.74
N ARG A 158 -7.71 9.12 5.06
CA ARG A 158 -8.32 10.08 5.98
C ARG A 158 -7.77 11.48 5.78
N ASP A 159 -6.45 11.61 5.67
CA ASP A 159 -5.80 12.90 5.42
C ASP A 159 -6.35 13.55 4.15
N TYR A 160 -6.60 12.77 3.09
CA TYR A 160 -7.25 13.27 1.88
C TYR A 160 -8.70 13.73 2.10
N LEU A 161 -9.50 12.95 2.85
CA LEU A 161 -10.92 13.25 3.10
C LEU A 161 -11.12 14.44 4.05
N ASP A 162 -10.17 14.68 4.95
CA ASP A 162 -10.18 15.79 5.89
C ASP A 162 -9.75 17.13 5.23
N ILE A 163 -9.18 17.10 4.01
CA ILE A 163 -8.89 18.32 3.25
C ILE A 163 -10.22 18.95 2.79
N PRO A 164 -10.54 20.19 3.21
CA PRO A 164 -11.76 20.84 2.78
C PRO A 164 -11.76 21.00 1.25
N PRO A 165 -12.89 20.76 0.57
CA PRO A 165 -12.95 20.85 -0.88
C PRO A 165 -12.54 22.25 -1.31
N ILE A 166 -11.56 22.32 -2.23
CA ILE A 166 -11.17 23.57 -2.87
C ILE A 166 -12.41 24.09 -3.60
N LYS A 167 -13.02 25.16 -3.08
CA LYS A 167 -14.12 25.87 -3.76
C LYS A 167 -13.59 26.30 -5.12
N LYS A 168 -14.14 25.70 -6.19
CA LYS A 168 -13.94 26.16 -7.57
C LYS A 168 -14.70 27.46 -7.80
#